data_AF-A0A522DNN5-F1
#
_entry.id   AF-A0A522DNN5-F1
#
_cell.length_a   1.000
_cell.length_b   1.000
_cell.length_c   1.000
_cell.angle_alpha   90.00
_cell.angle_beta   90.00
_cell.angle_gamma   90.00
#
_symmetry.space_group_name_H-M   'P 1'
#
loop_
_entity.id
_entity.type
_entity.pdbx_description
1 polymer ?
#
loop_
_entity_poly.entity_id
_entity_poly.type
_entity_poly.pdbx_seq_one_letter_code
_entity_poly.pdbx_strand_id
1 'polypeptide(L)'
;MISVILDAIYLITLGTWLASRFNLGSKLVLTDPVLVGMLALGLAVIFPAICAYVAYGETRWTKATSARVRRFVSPLVKNLRPNTQYNATPTAWDWIAGQQGDKWVRVLNDQGHWIGGWFSDRAFFSVYPEPRDLFIPIQWTMEVDGSFGKPVPNSAGVWVSLRNAQVVEWIDSHPTDGSKDQ
;
A
#
# COMPACT_ATOMS: atom_id res chain seq x y z
N MET A 1 25.47 10.87 1.89
CA MET A 1 26.33 11.86 2.58
C MET A 1 26.02 11.98 4.07
N ILE A 2 24.75 12.00 4.50
CA ILE A 2 24.36 12.14 5.92
C ILE A 2 24.90 11.00 6.81
N SER A 3 24.99 9.77 6.30
CA SER A 3 25.50 8.61 7.05
C SER A 3 27.00 8.73 7.41
N VAL A 4 27.84 9.25 6.50
CA VAL A 4 29.29 9.38 6.75
C VAL A 4 29.56 10.42 7.84
N ILE A 5 28.76 11.49 7.88
CA ILE A 5 28.88 12.55 8.89
C ILE A 5 28.46 12.01 10.26
N LEU A 6 27.37 11.23 10.32
CA LEU A 6 26.92 10.60 11.56
C LEU A 6 27.91 9.56 12.08
N ASP A 7 28.48 8.73 11.20
CA ASP A 7 29.52 7.75 11.57
C ASP A 7 30.78 8.44 12.10
N ALA A 8 31.19 9.56 11.49
CA ALA A 8 32.33 10.35 11.98
C ALA A 8 32.06 10.95 13.37
N ILE A 9 30.87 11.51 13.58
CA ILE A 9 30.47 12.06 14.90
C ILE A 9 30.39 10.93 15.94
N TYR A 10 29.89 9.75 15.57
CA TYR A 10 29.81 8.58 16.43
C TYR A 10 31.19 8.08 16.84
N LEU A 11 32.14 7.99 15.90
CA LEU A 11 33.52 7.58 16.20
C LEU A 11 34.23 8.56 17.14
N ILE A 12 33.98 9.87 17.00
CA ILE A 12 34.61 10.89 17.86
C ILE A 12 34.03 10.86 19.27
N THR A 13 32.70 10.80 19.39
CA THR A 13 32.01 10.91 20.67
C THR A 13 32.00 9.60 21.46
N LEU A 14 31.77 8.47 20.80
CA LEU A 14 31.73 7.18 21.47
C LEU A 14 33.13 6.56 21.62
N GLY A 15 34.04 6.82 20.68
CA GLY A 15 35.42 6.30 20.74
C GLY A 15 36.20 6.83 21.95
N THR A 16 36.04 8.12 22.27
CA THR A 16 36.69 8.74 23.44
C THR A 16 36.07 8.27 24.77
N TRP A 17 34.76 8.00 24.79
CA TRP A 17 34.07 7.45 25.95
C TRP A 17 34.41 5.96 26.20
N LEU A 18 34.53 5.16 25.13
CA LEU A 18 34.94 3.76 25.23
C LEU A 18 36.42 3.63 25.67
N ALA A 19 37.31 4.47 25.10
CA ALA A 19 38.73 4.49 25.42
C ALA A 19 39.05 5.02 26.83
N SER A 20 38.12 5.78 27.44
CA SER A 20 38.23 6.21 28.84
C SER A 20 37.61 5.22 29.82
N ARG A 21 36.58 4.45 29.40
CA ARG A 21 35.91 3.48 30.26
C ARG A 21 36.63 2.14 30.34
N PHE A 22 37.17 1.68 29.23
CA PHE A 22 38.16 0.62 29.22
C PHE A 22 39.51 1.32 29.24
N ASN A 23 40.37 0.99 30.20
CA ASN A 23 41.74 1.47 30.25
C ASN A 23 42.56 0.82 29.11
N LEU A 24 42.06 0.93 27.86
CA LEU A 24 42.77 0.65 26.62
C LEU A 24 43.83 1.74 26.50
N GLY A 25 44.81 1.64 27.40
CA GLY A 25 45.91 2.57 27.48
C GLY A 25 46.60 2.65 26.13
N SER A 26 47.21 3.80 25.89
CA SER A 26 48.14 4.09 24.79
C SER A 26 49.09 2.94 24.43
N LYS A 27 49.37 2.02 25.36
CA LYS A 27 50.12 0.78 25.11
C LYS A 27 49.50 -0.16 24.06
N LEU A 28 48.17 -0.37 24.02
CA LEU A 28 47.55 -1.28 23.02
C LEU A 28 47.57 -0.69 21.60
N VAL A 29 47.39 0.62 21.47
CA VAL A 29 47.43 1.34 20.19
C VAL A 29 48.84 1.38 19.59
N LEU A 30 49.87 1.43 20.45
CA LEU A 30 51.27 1.48 20.03
C LEU A 30 51.89 0.10 19.77
N THR A 31 51.34 -0.98 20.34
CA THR A 31 51.95 -2.32 20.25
C THR A 31 51.53 -3.07 18.97
N ASP A 32 50.27 -2.96 18.54
CA ASP A 32 49.79 -3.62 17.31
C ASP A 32 48.66 -2.84 16.61
N PRO A 33 48.99 -1.86 15.74
CA PRO A 33 47.99 -1.04 15.06
C PRO A 33 47.08 -1.84 14.13
N VAL A 34 47.57 -2.97 13.59
CA VAL A 34 46.80 -3.87 12.71
C VAL A 34 45.65 -4.54 13.48
N LEU A 35 45.90 -4.96 14.72
CA LEU A 35 44.90 -5.65 15.54
C LEU A 35 43.79 -4.68 15.99
N VAL A 36 44.16 -3.44 16.31
CA VAL A 36 43.18 -2.37 16.61
C VAL A 36 42.36 -2.01 15.38
N GLY A 37 42.98 -1.94 14.20
CA GLY A 37 42.28 -1.71 12.93
C GLY A 37 41.30 -2.82 12.60
N MET A 38 41.70 -4.09 12.77
CA MET A 38 40.81 -5.24 12.54
C MET A 38 39.64 -5.28 13.52
N LEU A 39 39.87 -4.95 14.80
CA LEU A 39 38.79 -4.85 15.79
C LEU A 39 37.81 -3.73 15.43
N ALA A 40 38.31 -2.56 15.05
CA ALA A 40 37.47 -1.44 14.65
C ALA A 40 36.65 -1.76 13.39
N LEU A 41 37.27 -2.40 12.39
CA LEU A 41 36.60 -2.81 11.15
C LEU A 41 35.57 -3.91 11.41
N GLY A 42 35.91 -4.89 12.27
CA GLY A 42 34.98 -5.91 12.73
C GLY A 42 33.76 -5.28 13.42
N LEU A 43 33.98 -4.32 14.32
CA LEU A 43 32.91 -3.64 15.03
C LEU A 43 32.04 -2.79 14.08
N ALA A 44 32.65 -2.13 13.09
CA ALA A 44 31.96 -1.35 12.07
C ALA A 44 31.08 -2.20 11.13
N VAL A 45 31.37 -3.50 10.96
CA VAL A 45 30.54 -4.41 10.15
C VAL A 45 29.53 -5.17 11.02
N ILE A 46 29.98 -5.66 12.17
CA ILE A 46 29.18 -6.47 13.08
C ILE A 46 28.10 -5.62 13.75
N PHE A 47 28.40 -4.38 14.12
CA PHE A 47 27.42 -3.52 14.81
C PHE A 47 26.22 -3.16 13.90
N PRO A 48 26.40 -2.68 12.65
CA PRO A 48 25.28 -2.46 11.74
C PRO A 48 24.54 -3.76 11.38
N ALA A 49 25.26 -4.88 11.23
CA ALA A 49 24.63 -6.17 10.95
C ALA A 49 23.75 -6.66 12.11
N ILE A 50 24.21 -6.49 13.36
CA ILE A 50 23.40 -6.79 14.56
C ILE A 50 22.20 -5.85 14.64
N CYS A 51 22.39 -4.54 14.43
CA CYS A 51 21.29 -3.58 14.41
C CYS A 51 20.24 -3.91 13.34
N ALA A 52 20.68 -4.27 12.12
CA ALA A 52 19.81 -4.69 11.04
C ALA A 52 19.09 -6.02 11.36
N TYR A 53 19.81 -6.99 11.92
CA TYR A 53 19.22 -8.26 12.35
C TYR A 53 18.17 -8.07 13.45
N VAL A 54 18.38 -7.15 14.40
CA VAL A 54 17.38 -6.83 15.44
C VAL A 54 16.19 -6.06 14.85
N ALA A 55 16.43 -5.08 13.98
CA ALA A 55 15.36 -4.27 13.38
C ALA A 55 14.46 -5.08 12.42
N TYR A 56 15.04 -6.02 11.66
CA TYR A 56 14.31 -6.81 10.65
C TYR A 56 14.02 -8.26 11.08
N GLY A 57 14.67 -8.78 12.12
CA GLY A 57 14.47 -10.14 12.64
C GLY A 57 13.17 -10.34 13.43
N GLU A 58 12.37 -9.29 13.62
CA GLU A 58 11.11 -9.35 14.38
C GLU A 58 10.06 -10.30 13.76
N THR A 59 10.15 -10.65 12.47
CA THR A 59 9.22 -11.65 11.90
C THR A 59 9.45 -13.06 12.46
N ARG A 60 10.64 -13.37 13.01
CA ARG A 60 10.91 -14.64 13.72
C ARG A 60 11.01 -14.50 15.24
N TRP A 61 11.46 -13.34 15.76
CA TRP A 61 11.71 -13.16 17.19
C TRP A 61 10.44 -12.91 18.03
N THR A 62 9.37 -12.40 17.42
CA THR A 62 8.09 -12.11 18.10
C THR A 62 7.36 -13.34 18.64
N LYS A 63 7.71 -14.55 18.18
CA LYS A 63 7.12 -15.82 18.67
C LYS A 63 7.95 -16.55 19.72
N ALA A 64 9.23 -16.22 19.93
CA ALA A 64 10.18 -17.08 20.64
C ALA A 64 10.90 -16.47 21.86
N THR A 65 10.68 -15.19 22.20
CA THR A 65 11.37 -14.55 23.35
C THR A 65 10.43 -14.20 24.50
N SER A 66 10.96 -14.36 25.73
CA SER A 66 10.22 -14.15 26.97
C SER A 66 9.66 -12.73 27.09
N ALA A 67 8.47 -12.61 27.70
CA ALA A 67 7.71 -11.35 27.81
C ALA A 67 8.51 -10.17 28.42
N ARG A 68 9.54 -10.46 29.22
CA ARG A 68 10.41 -9.46 29.86
C ARG A 68 11.29 -8.74 28.84
N VAL A 69 11.90 -9.47 27.90
CA VAL A 69 12.77 -8.89 26.87
C VAL A 69 11.95 -8.01 25.94
N ARG A 70 10.78 -8.49 25.50
CA ARG A 70 9.84 -7.75 24.65
C ARG A 70 9.51 -6.37 25.22
N ARG A 71 9.35 -6.24 26.55
CA ARG A 71 9.03 -4.97 27.21
C ARG A 71 10.15 -3.94 27.11
N PHE A 72 11.41 -4.38 27.10
CA PHE A 72 12.58 -3.48 27.02
C PHE A 72 12.90 -3.06 25.59
N VAL A 73 12.77 -3.95 24.59
CA VAL A 73 13.06 -3.60 23.18
C VAL A 73 11.89 -2.91 22.47
N SER A 74 10.64 -3.18 22.84
CA SER A 74 9.47 -2.60 22.14
C SER A 74 9.46 -1.07 21.98
N PRO A 75 9.86 -0.22 22.96
CA PRO A 75 9.83 1.22 22.76
C PRO A 75 10.86 1.68 21.72
N LEU A 76 11.97 0.96 21.57
CA LEU A 76 13.03 1.30 20.61
C LEU A 76 12.61 0.99 19.17
N VAL A 77 11.94 -0.15 18.95
CA VAL A 77 11.55 -0.61 17.60
C VAL A 77 10.21 -0.03 17.14
N LYS A 78 9.33 0.38 18.07
CA LYS A 78 8.00 0.93 17.75
C LYS A 78 8.07 2.17 16.84
N ASN A 79 9.09 3.01 17.02
CA ASN A 79 9.28 4.24 16.24
C ASN A 79 10.10 4.03 14.96
N LEU A 80 10.69 2.85 14.75
CA LEU A 80 11.43 2.49 13.54
C LEU A 80 10.54 1.85 12.47
N ARG A 81 9.24 1.72 12.73
CA ARG A 81 8.26 1.28 11.74
C ARG A 81 8.23 2.33 10.63
N PRO A 82 8.57 1.97 9.38
CA PRO A 82 8.26 2.83 8.25
C PRO A 82 6.75 3.04 8.29
N ASN A 83 6.31 4.28 8.48
CA ASN A 83 4.92 4.69 8.36
C ASN A 83 4.54 4.69 6.87
N THR A 84 4.69 3.54 6.22
CA THR A 84 4.16 3.31 4.88
C THR A 84 2.68 3.08 5.11
N GLN A 85 1.92 4.17 5.08
CA GLN A 85 0.47 4.08 5.01
C GLN A 85 0.15 3.42 3.68
N TYR A 86 0.04 2.09 3.70
CA TYR A 86 -0.50 1.33 2.59
C TYR A 86 -1.97 1.70 2.47
N ASN A 87 -2.27 2.66 1.60
CA ASN A 87 -3.65 3.00 1.30
C ASN A 87 -4.16 1.99 0.27
N ALA A 88 -4.90 0.98 0.74
CA ALA A 88 -5.46 -0.08 -0.10
C ALA A 88 -6.54 0.43 -1.07
N THR A 89 -7.06 1.64 -0.86
CA THR A 89 -8.08 2.30 -1.69
C THR A 89 -7.57 3.64 -2.21
N PRO A 90 -6.73 3.62 -3.26
CA PRO A 90 -6.12 4.84 -3.78
C PRO A 90 -7.14 5.79 -4.43
N THR A 91 -8.32 5.31 -4.83
CA THR A 91 -9.29 6.14 -5.58
C THR A 91 -10.72 6.01 -5.06
N ALA A 92 -11.53 7.06 -5.27
CA ALA A 92 -12.95 7.07 -4.87
C ALA A 92 -13.76 5.95 -5.53
N TRP A 93 -13.37 5.54 -6.74
CA TRP A 93 -13.90 4.36 -7.44
C TRP A 93 -13.71 3.09 -6.60
N ASP A 94 -12.49 2.84 -6.13
CA ASP A 94 -12.16 1.63 -5.36
C ASP A 94 -12.96 1.55 -4.04
N TRP A 95 -13.34 2.71 -3.48
CA TRP A 95 -14.20 2.76 -2.30
C TRP A 95 -15.67 2.51 -2.64
N ILE A 96 -16.21 3.19 -3.64
CA ILE A 96 -17.66 3.26 -3.86
C ILE A 96 -18.19 2.14 -4.76
N ALA A 97 -17.39 1.61 -5.69
CA ALA A 97 -17.85 0.61 -6.66
C ALA A 97 -18.30 -0.70 -5.97
N GLY A 98 -17.62 -1.09 -4.88
CA GLY A 98 -18.00 -2.27 -4.09
C GLY A 98 -19.22 -2.08 -3.19
N GLN A 99 -19.75 -0.86 -3.06
CA GLN A 99 -20.86 -0.53 -2.16
C GLN A 99 -22.19 -0.29 -2.89
N GLN A 100 -22.23 -0.41 -4.22
CA GLN A 100 -23.42 -0.05 -5.00
C GLN A 100 -24.56 -1.06 -4.87
N GLY A 101 -24.28 -2.34 -4.63
CA GLY A 101 -25.33 -3.38 -4.62
C GLY A 101 -26.04 -3.47 -5.99
N ASP A 102 -27.27 -4.00 -5.98
CA ASP A 102 -28.05 -4.18 -7.20
C ASP A 102 -28.64 -2.83 -7.67
N LYS A 103 -28.11 -2.29 -8.78
CA LYS A 103 -28.47 -0.97 -9.32
C LYS A 103 -28.42 -0.93 -10.84
N TRP A 104 -29.11 0.05 -11.42
CA TRP A 104 -28.92 0.41 -12.82
C TRP A 104 -27.59 1.14 -12.97
N VAL A 105 -26.83 0.79 -14.01
CA VAL A 105 -25.58 1.46 -14.32
C VAL A 105 -25.56 1.88 -15.78
N ARG A 106 -25.11 3.10 -16.05
CA ARG A 106 -24.85 3.59 -17.39
C ARG A 106 -23.50 4.32 -17.46
N VAL A 107 -22.81 4.12 -18.57
CA VAL A 107 -21.48 4.63 -18.84
C VAL A 107 -21.53 5.42 -20.14
N LEU A 108 -21.12 6.68 -20.09
CA LEU A 108 -20.91 7.51 -21.27
C LEU A 108 -19.46 7.36 -21.72
N ASN A 109 -19.26 6.86 -22.94
CA ASN A 109 -17.91 6.79 -23.52
C ASN A 109 -17.47 8.15 -24.08
N ASP A 110 -16.19 8.24 -24.44
CA ASP A 110 -15.61 9.42 -25.09
C ASP A 110 -16.22 9.76 -26.46
N GLN A 111 -16.86 8.78 -27.11
CA GLN A 111 -17.58 8.93 -28.37
C GLN A 111 -19.02 9.43 -28.22
N GLY A 112 -19.50 9.64 -26.98
CA GLY A 112 -20.87 10.10 -26.71
C GLY A 112 -21.94 9.00 -26.78
N HIS A 113 -21.56 7.72 -26.82
CA HIS A 113 -22.47 6.60 -26.75
C HIS A 113 -22.65 6.12 -25.31
N TRP A 114 -23.90 5.84 -24.95
CA TRP A 114 -24.28 5.26 -23.68
C TRP A 114 -24.22 3.73 -23.74
N ILE A 115 -23.60 3.13 -22.74
CA ILE A 115 -23.60 1.68 -22.52
C ILE A 115 -24.12 1.45 -21.11
N GLY A 116 -25.16 0.64 -20.95
CA GLY A 116 -25.77 0.46 -19.64
C GLY A 116 -26.52 -0.85 -19.50
N GLY A 117 -26.92 -1.12 -18.27
CA GLY A 117 -27.72 -2.27 -17.92
C GLY A 117 -27.91 -2.40 -16.42
N TRP A 118 -28.29 -3.60 -16.00
CA TRP A 118 -28.50 -3.92 -14.60
C TRP A 118 -27.22 -4.52 -14.02
N PHE A 119 -26.67 -3.83 -13.02
CA PHE A 119 -25.56 -4.32 -12.21
C PHE A 119 -26.15 -5.17 -11.08
N SER A 120 -25.77 -6.45 -11.02
CA SER A 120 -26.24 -7.41 -10.03
C SER A 120 -25.07 -8.11 -9.32
N ASP A 121 -25.39 -9.02 -8.42
CA ASP A 121 -24.47 -10.00 -7.80
C ASP A 121 -23.38 -10.63 -8.70
N ARG A 122 -23.65 -10.83 -10.01
CA ARG A 122 -22.70 -11.40 -10.99
C ARG A 122 -21.85 -10.35 -11.70
N ALA A 123 -22.06 -9.08 -11.38
CA ALA A 123 -21.30 -7.99 -11.96
C ALA A 123 -19.92 -7.91 -11.31
N PHE A 124 -18.94 -7.49 -12.11
CA PHE A 124 -17.55 -7.37 -11.65
C PHE A 124 -17.04 -5.98 -12.00
N PHE A 125 -16.17 -5.46 -11.15
CA PHE A 125 -15.42 -4.25 -11.41
C PHE A 125 -13.95 -4.51 -11.10
N SER A 126 -13.05 -3.93 -11.88
CA SER A 126 -11.62 -3.95 -11.54
C SER A 126 -11.29 -2.78 -10.61
N VAL A 127 -10.35 -3.06 -9.71
CA VAL A 127 -9.78 -2.11 -8.75
C VAL A 127 -8.28 -1.96 -9.03
N TYR A 128 -7.68 -0.92 -8.46
CA TYR A 128 -6.24 -0.72 -8.51
C TYR A 128 -5.44 -2.00 -8.17
N PRO A 129 -4.32 -2.32 -8.86
CA PRO A 129 -3.61 -1.51 -9.86
C PRO A 129 -4.12 -1.66 -11.31
N GLU A 130 -5.11 -2.51 -11.54
CA GLU A 130 -5.61 -2.78 -12.89
C GLU A 130 -6.37 -1.57 -13.46
N PRO A 131 -6.41 -1.41 -14.79
CA PRO A 131 -7.28 -0.43 -15.44
C PRO A 131 -8.73 -0.63 -15.00
N ARG A 132 -9.44 0.46 -14.71
CA ARG A 132 -10.84 0.41 -14.27
C ARG A 132 -11.73 -0.07 -15.40
N ASP A 133 -12.47 -1.12 -15.14
CA ASP A 133 -13.38 -1.79 -16.06
C ASP A 133 -14.61 -2.25 -15.28
N LEU A 134 -15.72 -2.41 -16.00
CA LEU A 134 -17.02 -2.78 -15.47
C LEU A 134 -17.64 -3.88 -16.34
N PHE A 135 -18.02 -5.00 -15.72
CA PHE A 135 -18.80 -6.05 -16.35
C PHE A 135 -20.26 -5.96 -15.91
N ILE A 136 -21.16 -5.77 -16.87
CA ILE A 136 -22.60 -5.65 -16.65
C ILE A 136 -23.27 -6.94 -17.16
N PRO A 137 -23.78 -7.82 -16.28
CA PRO A 137 -24.32 -9.13 -16.68
C PRO A 137 -25.57 -9.04 -17.55
N ILE A 138 -26.45 -8.07 -17.29
CA ILE A 138 -27.68 -7.87 -18.05
C ILE A 138 -27.57 -6.54 -18.77
N GLN A 139 -27.21 -6.61 -20.04
CA GLN A 139 -27.10 -5.43 -20.90
C GLN A 139 -28.49 -4.94 -21.34
N TRP A 140 -28.67 -3.63 -21.35
CA TRP A 140 -29.85 -2.98 -21.89
C TRP A 140 -29.46 -2.09 -23.07
N THR A 141 -30.38 -1.94 -24.01
CA THR A 141 -30.26 -0.94 -25.06
C THR A 141 -30.34 0.45 -24.43
N MET A 142 -29.52 1.37 -24.92
CA MET A 142 -29.44 2.74 -24.44
C MET A 142 -29.82 3.68 -25.57
N GLU A 143 -30.69 4.64 -25.26
CA GLU A 143 -31.03 5.73 -26.18
C GLU A 143 -29.97 6.83 -26.12
N VAL A 144 -30.01 7.76 -27.08
CA VAL A 144 -29.05 8.88 -27.18
C VAL A 144 -29.10 9.81 -25.96
N ASP A 145 -30.27 9.93 -25.33
CA ASP A 145 -30.47 10.70 -24.10
C ASP A 145 -30.00 9.97 -22.83
N GLY A 146 -29.51 8.73 -22.97
CA GLY A 146 -29.07 7.88 -21.87
C GLY A 146 -30.20 7.14 -21.15
N SER A 147 -31.43 7.17 -21.66
CA SER A 147 -32.52 6.35 -21.11
C SER A 147 -32.32 4.87 -21.44
N PHE A 148 -32.81 4.00 -20.54
CA PHE A 148 -32.76 2.55 -20.74
C PHE A 148 -33.96 2.11 -21.59
N GLY A 149 -33.67 1.38 -22.66
CA GLY A 149 -34.65 0.78 -23.55
C GLY A 149 -35.07 -0.61 -23.08
N LYS A 150 -34.83 -1.62 -23.91
CA LYS A 150 -35.12 -3.03 -23.63
C LYS A 150 -33.84 -3.82 -23.31
N PRO A 151 -33.93 -4.92 -22.54
CA PRO A 151 -32.81 -5.84 -22.37
C PRO A 151 -32.36 -6.39 -23.73
N VAL A 152 -31.05 -6.50 -23.94
CA VAL A 152 -30.48 -7.05 -25.17
C VAL A 152 -30.68 -8.58 -25.17
N PRO A 153 -31.47 -9.15 -26.09
CA PRO A 153 -31.71 -10.58 -26.12
C PRO A 153 -30.42 -11.35 -26.44
N ASN A 154 -30.26 -12.53 -25.82
CA ASN A 154 -29.09 -13.40 -26.01
C ASN A 154 -27.72 -12.73 -25.70
N SER A 155 -27.70 -11.70 -24.85
CA SER A 155 -26.45 -11.14 -24.34
C SER A 155 -25.94 -11.96 -23.16
N ALA A 156 -24.63 -12.26 -23.16
CA ALA A 156 -23.93 -12.83 -22.01
C ALA A 156 -23.45 -11.76 -21.03
N GLY A 157 -23.86 -10.50 -21.24
CA GLY A 157 -23.35 -9.32 -20.56
C GLY A 157 -22.42 -8.50 -21.45
N VAL A 158 -22.05 -7.32 -20.95
CA VAL A 158 -21.13 -6.41 -21.63
C VAL A 158 -19.99 -6.04 -20.71
N TRP A 159 -18.78 -6.08 -21.25
CA TRP A 159 -17.59 -5.54 -20.60
C TRP A 159 -17.31 -4.14 -21.12
N VAL A 160 -17.14 -3.20 -20.20
CA VAL A 160 -16.95 -1.78 -20.49
C VAL A 160 -15.66 -1.32 -19.87
N SER A 161 -14.72 -0.85 -20.69
CA SER A 161 -13.50 -0.23 -20.16
C SER A 161 -13.78 1.21 -19.75
N LEU A 162 -13.40 1.56 -18.53
CA LEU A 162 -13.57 2.91 -17.98
C LEU A 162 -12.35 3.79 -18.20
N ARG A 163 -11.33 3.32 -18.95
CA ARG A 163 -10.14 4.12 -19.29
C ARG A 163 -10.51 5.42 -20.01
N ASN A 164 -11.49 5.35 -20.90
CA ASN A 164 -11.98 6.48 -21.69
C ASN A 164 -13.45 6.83 -21.35
N ALA A 165 -13.98 6.32 -20.24
CA ALA A 165 -15.32 6.71 -19.81
C ALA A 165 -15.29 8.16 -19.33
N GLN A 166 -16.23 8.96 -19.82
CA GLN A 166 -16.42 10.33 -19.35
C GLN A 166 -17.22 10.34 -18.05
N VAL A 167 -18.27 9.51 -17.98
CA VAL A 167 -19.22 9.48 -16.86
C VAL A 167 -19.65 8.05 -16.58
N VAL A 168 -19.74 7.68 -15.30
CA VAL A 168 -20.39 6.46 -14.81
C VAL A 168 -21.45 6.86 -13.82
N GLU A 169 -22.69 6.42 -14.05
CA GLU A 169 -23.83 6.74 -13.18
C GLU A 169 -24.47 5.48 -12.65
N TRP A 170 -24.82 5.52 -11.36
CA TRP A 170 -25.55 4.48 -10.64
C TRP A 170 -26.94 5.01 -10.30
N ILE A 171 -27.98 4.26 -10.66
CA ILE A 171 -29.37 4.70 -10.58
C ILE A 171 -30.17 3.66 -9.76
N ASP A 172 -30.91 4.14 -8.76
CA ASP A 172 -31.61 3.29 -7.79
C ASP A 172 -32.92 2.69 -8.32
N SER A 173 -33.63 3.39 -9.20
CA SER A 173 -34.91 2.96 -9.79
C SER A 173 -34.81 2.86 -11.31
N HIS A 174 -35.61 1.95 -11.92
CA HIS A 174 -35.72 1.93 -13.38
C HIS A 174 -36.24 3.31 -13.84
N PRO A 175 -35.55 4.06 -14.73
CA PRO A 175 -35.92 5.44 -15.02
C PRO A 175 -37.35 5.66 -15.56
N THR A 176 -37.98 4.60 -16.07
CA THR A 176 -39.38 4.62 -16.52
C THR A 176 -40.41 4.68 -15.38
N ASP A 177 -40.03 4.45 -14.12
CA ASP A 177 -40.97 4.49 -12.99
C ASP A 177 -41.21 5.92 -12.46
N GLY A 178 -40.43 6.90 -12.91
CA GLY A 178 -40.51 8.30 -12.46
C GLY A 178 -41.59 9.18 -13.13
N SER A 179 -42.39 8.63 -14.06
CA SER A 179 -43.40 9.42 -14.80
C SER A 179 -44.81 9.37 -14.20
N LYS A 180 -44.98 8.89 -12.96
CA LYS A 180 -46.31 8.76 -12.33
C LYS A 180 -46.62 9.72 -11.18
N ASP A 181 -45.65 10.52 -10.73
CA ASP A 181 -45.85 11.44 -9.60
C ASP A 181 -45.52 12.91 -9.96
N GLN A 182 -46.17 13.45 -11.00
CA GLN A 182 -46.33 14.90 -11.20
C GLN A 182 -47.79 15.27 -11.38
#